data_AF-A0A529K5P9-F1
#
_entry.id   AF-A0A529K5P9-F1
#
_cell.length_a   1.000
_cell.length_b   1.000
_cell.length_c   1.000
_cell.angle_alpha   90.00
_cell.angle_beta   90.00
_cell.angle_gamma   90.00
#
_symmetry.space_group_name_H-M   'P 1'
#
loop_
_entity.id
_entity.type
_entity.pdbx_description
1 polymer ?
#
loop_
_entity_poly.entity_id
_entity_poly.type
_entity_poly.pdbx_seq_one_letter_code
_entity_poly.pdbx_strand_id
1 'polypeptide(L)' 'AFMAQSGNLVVLGDAGDALGDSIYEARLFVRGKVGSLGADCIAKEMRPEHLEFLQGLLDRAGVTGVKAA' A
#
# COMPACT_ATOMS: atom_id res chain seq x y z
N ALA A 1 -2.20 8.90 -1.01
CA ALA A 1 -1.06 9.32 -1.84
C ALA A 1 -1.60 10.01 -3.07
N PHE A 2 -1.05 11.15 -3.47
CA PHE A 2 -1.40 11.92 -4.66
C PHE A 2 -0.14 12.13 -5.50
N MET A 3 -0.20 11.92 -6.83
CA MET A 3 0.95 12.02 -7.73
C MET A 3 2.16 11.17 -7.34
N ALA A 4 1.93 10.00 -6.73
CA ALA A 4 3.02 9.10 -6.35
C ALA A 4 3.63 8.47 -7.62
N GLN A 5 4.86 8.86 -7.93
CA GLN A 5 5.52 8.42 -9.18
C GLN A 5 6.17 7.05 -9.07
N SER A 6 6.77 6.72 -7.92
CA SER A 6 7.40 5.43 -7.66
C SER A 6 7.50 5.16 -6.15
N GLY A 7 7.92 3.94 -5.80
CA GLY A 7 8.14 3.55 -4.41
C GLY A 7 6.96 2.83 -3.78
N ASN A 8 6.96 2.74 -2.45
CA ASN A 8 5.97 1.97 -1.69
C ASN A 8 5.43 2.81 -0.54
N LEU A 9 4.10 2.86 -0.40
CA LEU A 9 3.43 3.39 0.79
C LEU A 9 2.76 2.23 1.53
N VAL A 10 3.08 2.08 2.81
CA VAL A 10 2.45 1.09 3.68
C VAL A 10 1.62 1.83 4.73
N VAL A 11 0.33 1.52 4.81
CA VAL A 11 -0.61 2.10 5.77
C VAL A 11 -1.10 0.98 6.68
N LEU A 12 -0.68 1.01 7.95
CA LEU A 12 -1.06 0.02 8.99
C LEU A 12 -2.43 0.30 9.63
N GLY A 13 -3.28 1.07 8.95
CA GLY A 13 -4.62 1.46 9.36
C GLY A 13 -5.50 1.77 8.15
N ASP A 14 -6.50 2.62 8.33
CA ASP A 14 -7.41 3.04 7.27
C ASP A 14 -6.81 4.15 6.39
N ALA A 15 -7.28 4.23 5.14
CA ALA A 15 -6.99 5.30 4.20
C ALA A 15 -8.28 6.00 3.77
N GLY A 16 -8.22 7.32 3.61
CA GLY A 16 -9.36 8.14 3.20
C GLY A 16 -9.70 8.01 1.71
N ASP A 17 -10.40 9.02 1.21
CA ASP A 17 -10.88 9.07 -0.17
C ASP A 17 -9.80 9.39 -1.19
N ALA A 18 -10.06 9.01 -2.45
CA ALA A 18 -9.19 9.22 -3.60
C ALA A 18 -7.75 8.71 -3.39
N LEU A 19 -7.59 7.58 -2.70
CA LEU A 19 -6.27 6.99 -2.47
C LEU A 19 -5.61 6.62 -3.80
N GLY A 20 -4.43 7.20 -4.05
CA GLY A 20 -3.66 6.90 -5.25
C GLY A 20 -4.11 7.70 -6.47
N ASP A 21 -4.73 8.85 -6.28
CA ASP A 21 -5.08 9.71 -7.41
C ASP A 21 -3.82 10.22 -8.15
N SER A 22 -3.86 10.17 -9.48
CA SER A 22 -2.70 10.45 -10.35
C SER A 22 -1.45 9.60 -10.00
N ILE A 23 -1.63 8.34 -9.61
CA ILE A 23 -0.53 7.40 -9.35
C ILE A 23 0.07 6.82 -10.63
N TYR A 24 1.38 6.55 -10.59
CA TYR A 24 2.10 5.90 -11.69
C TYR A 24 2.59 4.51 -11.25
N GLU A 25 3.88 4.36 -10.93
CA GLU A 25 4.49 3.07 -10.60
C GLU A 25 4.58 2.79 -9.09
N ALA A 26 3.93 3.61 -8.26
CA ALA A 26 3.94 3.41 -6.82
C ALA A 26 3.01 2.26 -6.40
N ARG A 27 3.44 1.49 -5.39
CA ARG A 27 2.64 0.42 -4.78
C ARG A 27 2.10 0.89 -3.43
N LEU A 28 0.81 0.72 -3.23
CA LEU A 28 0.13 1.10 -1.98
C LEU A 28 -0.35 -0.19 -1.28
N PHE A 29 0.06 -0.37 -0.04
CA PHE A 29 -0.39 -1.48 0.82
C PHE A 29 -1.18 -0.89 1.98
N VAL A 30 -2.45 -1.29 2.12
CA VAL A 30 -3.34 -0.77 3.17
C VAL A 30 -3.89 -1.96 3.95
N ARG A 31 -3.71 -1.95 5.27
CA ARG A 31 -4.23 -3.00 6.17
C ARG A 31 -5.72 -2.79 6.48
N GLY A 32 -6.13 -1.55 6.62
CA GLY A 32 -7.50 -1.16 6.95
C GLY A 32 -8.38 -0.94 5.71
N LYS A 33 -9.44 -0.17 5.90
CA LYS A 33 -10.38 0.20 4.85
C LYS A 33 -9.81 1.33 4.00
N VAL A 34 -10.17 1.33 2.72
CA VAL A 34 -9.94 2.45 1.81
C VAL A 34 -11.30 3.08 1.53
N GLY A 35 -11.44 4.40 1.72
CA GLY A 35 -12.70 5.11 1.44
C GLY A 35 -13.07 5.02 -0.04
N SER A 36 -12.16 5.47 -0.90
CA SER A 36 -12.26 5.35 -2.35
C SER A 36 -10.87 5.37 -2.99
N LEU A 37 -10.75 4.79 -4.19
CA LEU A 37 -9.53 4.86 -4.98
C LEU A 37 -9.55 6.11 -5.86
N GLY A 38 -8.37 6.69 -6.09
CA GLY A 38 -8.18 7.72 -7.11
C GLY A 38 -8.33 7.17 -8.53
N ALA A 39 -8.41 8.05 -9.52
CA ALA A 39 -8.77 7.68 -10.89
C ALA A 39 -7.79 6.66 -11.52
N ASP A 40 -6.51 6.77 -11.17
CA ASP A 40 -5.43 5.97 -11.75
C ASP A 40 -5.00 4.81 -10.84
N CYS A 41 -5.69 4.60 -9.70
CA CYS A 41 -5.37 3.53 -8.76
C CYS A 41 -6.36 2.38 -8.88
N ILE A 42 -5.85 1.18 -9.13
CA ILE A 42 -6.65 -0.04 -9.18
C ILE A 42 -6.30 -0.98 -8.03
N ALA A 43 -7.32 -1.49 -7.35
CA ALA A 43 -7.13 -2.56 -6.37
C ALA A 43 -6.66 -3.84 -7.08
N LYS A 44 -5.71 -4.53 -6.45
CA LYS A 44 -5.19 -5.81 -6.93
C LYS A 44 -5.27 -6.84 -5.82
N GLU A 45 -5.47 -8.09 -6.19
CA GLU A 45 -5.39 -9.20 -5.25
C GLU A 45 -3.98 -9.29 -4.64
N MET A 46 -3.93 -9.51 -3.32
CA MET A 46 -2.68 -9.79 -2.61
C MET A 46 -2.29 -11.25 -2.85
N ARG A 47 -1.15 -11.44 -3.51
CA ARG A 47 -0.56 -12.75 -3.80
C ARG A 47 0.63 -13.01 -2.86
N PRO A 48 1.08 -14.27 -2.70
CA PRO A 48 2.20 -14.60 -1.82
C PRO A 48 3.44 -13.72 -2.01
N GLU A 49 3.82 -13.42 -3.26
CA GLU A 49 4.95 -12.55 -3.57
C GLU A 49 4.76 -11.10 -3.14
N HIS A 50 3.51 -10.61 -3.06
CA HIS A 50 3.22 -9.27 -2.54
C HIS A 50 3.36 -9.23 -1.02
N LEU A 51 2.98 -10.32 -0.34
CA LEU A 51 3.11 -10.46 1.11
C LEU A 51 4.57 -10.57 1.53
N GLU A 52 5.37 -11.37 0.82
CA GLU A 52 6.81 -11.48 1.04
C GLU A 52 7.50 -10.12 0.84
N PHE A 53 7.17 -9.42 -0.25
CA PHE A 53 7.70 -8.09 -0.50
C PHE A 53 7.32 -7.09 0.59
N LEU A 54 6.04 -7.08 1.03
CA LEU A 54 5.56 -6.21 2.10
C LEU A 54 6.25 -6.53 3.44
N GLN A 55 6.47 -7.81 3.76
CA GLN A 55 7.19 -8.19 4.96
C GLN A 55 8.63 -7.65 4.94
N GLY A 56 9.32 -7.75 3.81
CA GLY A 56 10.66 -7.17 3.64
C GLY A 56 10.70 -5.64 3.83
N LEU A 57 9.65 -4.92 3.44
CA LEU A 57 9.53 -3.48 3.72
C LEU A 57 9.39 -3.20 5.22
N LEU A 58 8.54 -3.96 5.91
CA LEU A 58 8.31 -3.81 7.35
C LEU A 58 9.60 -4.10 8.15
N ASP A 59 10.29 -5.18 7.80
CA ASP A 59 11.54 -5.59 8.46
C ASP A 59 12.63 -4.52 8.30
N ARG A 60 12.81 -4.00 7.07
CA ARG A 60 13.77 -2.91 6.79
C ARG A 60 13.44 -1.62 7.52
N ALA A 61 12.15 -1.35 7.75
CA ALA A 61 11.69 -0.19 8.51
C ALA A 61 11.77 -0.41 10.04
N GLY A 62 12.18 -1.59 10.51
CA GLY A 62 12.21 -1.93 11.94
C GLY A 62 10.83 -2.02 12.58
N VAL A 63 9.78 -2.19 11.78
CA VAL A 63 8.40 -2.25 12.26
C VAL A 63 8.14 -3.64 12.82
N THR A 64 7.90 -3.72 14.13
CA THR A 64 7.64 -4.98 14.84
C THR A 64 6.19 -5.05 15.32
N GLY A 65 5.72 -6.27 15.66
CA GLY A 65 4.36 -6.48 16.16
C GLY A 65 3.26 -6.51 15.09
N VAL A 66 3.64 -6.46 13.82
CA VAL A 66 2.74 -6.62 12.67
C VAL A 66 3.33 -7.61 11.67
N LYS A 67 2.46 -8.29 10.92
CA LYS A 67 2.83 -9.21 9.84
C LYS A 67 2.11 -8.80 8.56
N ALA A 68 2.73 -9.08 7.42
CA ALA A 68 2.11 -8.84 6.12
C ALA A 68 0.88 -9.73 5.87
N ALA A 69 0.85 -10.92 6.46
CA ALA A 69 -0.28 -11.87 6.45
C ALA A 69 -1.04 -11.85 7.78
#